data_AF-A0A1M6NSV4-F1
#
_entry.id   AF-A0A1M6NSV4-F1
#
_cell.length_a   1.000
_cell.length_b   1.000
_cell.length_c   1.000
_cell.angle_alpha   90.00
_cell.angle_beta   90.00
_cell.angle_gamma   90.00
#
_symmetry.space_group_name_H-M   'P 1'
#
loop_
_entity.id
_entity.type
_entity.pdbx_description
1 polymer ?
#
loop_
_entity_poly.entity_id
_entity_poly.type
_entity_poly.pdbx_seq_one_letter_code
_entity_poly.pdbx_strand_id
1 'polypeptide(L)'
;MDLEIQQRVKDLAEKHGPENIVVLIGGSEAEASGLSAETVTAGDPTFAGPLAGVELGLATYHIVEPEVKDQCDPAVYDEQCGMMEMVLDVDGIIEEVSAVRGDYSKYTL
;
A
#
# COMPACT_ATOMS: atom_id res chain seq x y z
N MET A 1 -1.38 -5.99 8.13
CA MET A 1 -2.79 -5.85 7.71
C MET A 1 -3.61 -6.96 8.37
N ASP A 2 -4.79 -6.66 8.94
CA ASP A 2 -5.64 -7.70 9.52
C ASP A 2 -6.53 -8.40 8.47
N LEU A 3 -7.20 -9.48 8.88
CA LEU A 3 -8.03 -10.32 8.00
C LEU A 3 -9.28 -9.60 7.48
N GLU A 4 -9.85 -8.66 8.24
CA GLU A 4 -11.03 -7.91 7.82
C GLU A 4 -10.69 -6.94 6.69
N ILE A 5 -9.55 -6.25 6.81
CA ILE A 5 -9.02 -5.37 5.77
C ILE A 5 -8.68 -6.19 4.52
N GLN A 6 -8.04 -7.35 4.65
CA GLN A 6 -7.77 -8.23 3.51
C GLN A 6 -9.05 -8.62 2.75
N GLN A 7 -10.10 -9.02 3.48
CA GLN A 7 -11.39 -9.35 2.87
C GLN A 7 -11.98 -8.15 2.14
N ARG A 8 -11.92 -6.96 2.75
CA ARG A 8 -12.43 -5.74 2.13
C ARG A 8 -11.67 -5.35 0.86
N VAL A 9 -10.34 -5.48 0.85
CA VAL A 9 -9.52 -5.23 -0.35
C VAL A 9 -9.92 -6.20 -1.46
N LYS A 10 -10.05 -7.49 -1.13
CA LYS A 10 -10.50 -8.52 -2.07
C LYS A 10 -11.87 -8.21 -2.67
N ASP A 11 -12.86 -7.91 -1.83
CA ASP A 11 -14.24 -7.61 -2.27
C ASP A 11 -14.28 -6.37 -3.17
N LEU A 12 -13.48 -5.34 -2.85
CA LEU A 12 -13.38 -4.15 -3.67
C LEU A 12 -12.74 -4.47 -5.03
N ALA A 13 -11.64 -5.23 -5.05
CA ALA A 13 -10.95 -5.66 -6.27
C ALA A 13 -11.86 -6.49 -7.18
N GLU A 14 -12.63 -7.43 -6.62
CA GLU A 14 -13.59 -8.23 -7.37
C GLU A 14 -14.75 -7.38 -7.92
N LYS A 15 -15.21 -6.39 -7.14
CA LYS A 15 -16.35 -5.56 -7.52
C LYS A 15 -16.02 -4.50 -8.57
N HIS A 16 -14.85 -3.88 -8.46
CA HIS A 16 -14.48 -2.71 -9.27
C HIS A 16 -13.43 -3.03 -10.35
N GLY A 17 -12.82 -4.22 -10.30
CA GLY A 17 -11.68 -4.57 -11.13
C GLY A 17 -10.38 -4.09 -10.47
N PRO A 18 -9.34 -4.96 -10.38
CA PRO A 18 -8.08 -4.61 -9.72
C PRO A 18 -7.33 -3.46 -10.40
N GLU A 19 -7.55 -3.23 -11.69
CA GLU A 19 -6.99 -2.09 -12.45
C GLU A 19 -7.62 -0.73 -12.08
N ASN A 20 -8.76 -0.72 -11.40
CA ASN A 20 -9.49 0.50 -11.02
C ASN A 20 -9.34 0.84 -9.52
N ILE A 21 -8.38 0.21 -8.84
CA ILE A 21 -8.18 0.35 -7.39
C ILE A 21 -6.70 0.59 -7.09
N VAL A 22 -6.46 1.51 -6.17
CA VAL A 22 -5.16 1.75 -5.57
C VAL A 22 -5.24 1.50 -4.06
N VAL A 23 -4.21 0.89 -3.50
CA VAL A 23 -4.03 0.75 -2.05
C VAL A 23 -3.01 1.78 -1.58
N LEU A 24 -3.43 2.65 -0.66
CA LEU A 24 -2.54 3.61 -0.01
C LEU A 24 -2.21 3.13 1.41
N ILE A 25 -0.92 2.94 1.67
CA ILE A 25 -0.38 2.49 2.95
C ILE A 25 0.05 3.70 3.78
N GLY A 26 -0.20 3.64 5.09
CA GLY A 26 0.20 4.66 6.06
C GLY A 26 0.90 4.05 7.28
N GLY A 27 1.70 3.00 7.06
CA GLY A 27 2.48 2.35 8.11
C GLY A 27 3.67 3.21 8.54
N SER A 28 4.08 3.11 9.80
CA SER A 28 5.22 3.87 10.32
C SER A 28 6.57 3.16 10.17
N GLU A 29 6.57 1.92 9.72
CA GLU A 29 7.77 1.07 9.63
C GLU A 29 7.87 0.51 8.22
N ALA A 30 9.09 0.49 7.67
CA ALA A 30 9.36 0.01 6.32
C ALA A 30 8.89 -1.43 6.13
N GLU A 31 9.37 -2.37 6.96
CA GLU A 31 9.03 -3.79 6.88
C GLU A 31 7.52 -4.05 6.98
N ALA A 32 6.82 -3.40 7.91
CA ALA A 32 5.37 -3.57 8.06
C ALA A 32 4.58 -3.00 6.86
N SER A 33 5.08 -1.93 6.25
CA SER A 33 4.52 -1.33 5.05
C SER A 33 4.76 -2.21 3.82
N GLY A 34 5.98 -2.72 3.67
CA GLY A 34 6.36 -3.71 2.65
C GLY A 34 5.48 -4.96 2.72
N LEU A 35 5.33 -5.54 3.90
CA LEU A 35 4.46 -6.71 4.10
C LEU A 35 3.00 -6.44 3.71
N SER A 36 2.49 -5.24 4.01
CA SER A 36 1.13 -4.85 3.63
C SER A 36 1.00 -4.64 2.12
N ALA A 37 2.03 -4.09 1.47
CA ALA A 37 2.11 -3.97 0.01
C ALA A 37 2.17 -5.34 -0.67
N GLU A 38 2.96 -6.27 -0.12
CA GLU A 38 3.09 -7.64 -0.65
C GLU A 38 1.76 -8.37 -0.53
N THR A 39 1.09 -8.25 0.63
CA THR A 39 -0.21 -8.88 0.89
C THR A 39 -1.26 -8.53 -0.17
N VAL A 40 -1.30 -7.29 -0.65
CA VAL A 40 -2.29 -6.82 -1.64
C VAL A 40 -1.83 -6.97 -3.08
N THR A 41 -0.57 -7.34 -3.31
CA THR A 41 0.00 -7.56 -4.65
C THR A 41 0.21 -9.04 -4.93
N ALA A 42 1.10 -9.69 -4.18
CA ALA A 42 1.46 -11.11 -4.28
C ALA A 42 0.58 -12.04 -3.42
N GLY A 43 -0.26 -11.47 -2.55
CA GLY A 43 -1.04 -12.25 -1.58
C GLY A 43 -0.34 -12.36 -0.23
N ASP A 44 -1.06 -12.82 0.80
CA ASP A 44 -0.52 -12.90 2.16
C ASP A 44 0.59 -13.97 2.26
N PRO A 45 1.85 -13.59 2.59
CA PRO A 45 3.00 -14.51 2.61
C PRO A 45 2.96 -15.48 3.80
N THR A 46 2.09 -15.26 4.77
CA THR A 46 1.84 -16.21 5.87
C THR A 46 0.94 -17.37 5.45
N PHE A 47 0.37 -17.32 4.23
CA PHE A 47 -0.59 -18.28 3.70
C PHE A 47 -1.82 -18.47 4.61
N ALA A 48 -2.22 -17.41 5.32
CA ALA A 48 -3.42 -17.35 6.12
C ALA A 48 -4.34 -16.21 5.65
N GLY A 49 -5.65 -16.39 5.81
CA GLY A 49 -6.61 -15.32 5.55
C GLY A 49 -7.14 -15.22 4.11
N PRO A 50 -7.95 -14.17 3.84
CA PRO A 50 -8.64 -13.99 2.56
C PRO A 50 -7.74 -13.86 1.33
N LEU A 51 -6.52 -13.37 1.51
CA LEU A 51 -5.53 -13.15 0.45
C LEU A 51 -4.42 -14.22 0.41
N ALA A 52 -4.53 -15.30 1.18
CA ALA A 52 -3.61 -16.43 1.10
C ALA A 52 -3.59 -17.03 -0.31
N GLY A 53 -2.46 -16.90 -1.01
CA GLY A 53 -2.29 -17.37 -2.39
C GLY A 53 -3.15 -16.63 -3.43
N VAL A 54 -3.64 -15.42 -3.10
CA VAL A 54 -4.44 -14.59 -4.02
C VAL A 54 -3.61 -13.39 -4.47
N GLU A 55 -3.05 -13.48 -5.67
CA GLU A 55 -2.24 -12.43 -6.29
C GLU A 55 -3.12 -11.39 -7.03
N LEU A 56 -3.62 -10.40 -6.29
CA LEU A 56 -4.42 -9.32 -6.89
C LEU A 56 -3.58 -8.39 -7.79
N GLY A 57 -2.28 -8.24 -7.51
CA GLY A 57 -1.36 -7.37 -8.24
C GLY A 57 -1.75 -5.89 -8.23
N LEU A 58 -2.43 -5.42 -7.18
CA LEU A 58 -2.97 -4.05 -7.11
C LEU A 58 -1.88 -2.99 -7.20
N ALA A 59 -2.23 -1.80 -7.71
CA ALA A 59 -1.39 -0.63 -7.54
C ALA A 59 -1.28 -0.29 -6.05
N THR A 60 -0.06 -0.27 -5.50
CA THR A 60 0.17 -0.02 -4.07
C THR A 60 1.25 1.04 -3.84
N TYR A 61 0.96 2.02 -2.99
CA TYR A 61 1.85 3.14 -2.69
C TYR A 61 1.78 3.49 -1.21
N HIS A 62 2.83 4.13 -0.69
CA HIS A 62 2.77 4.77 0.62
C HIS A 62 2.30 6.22 0.51
N ILE A 63 1.59 6.72 1.53
CA ILE A 63 1.12 8.12 1.56
C ILE A 63 2.27 9.14 1.50
N VAL A 64 3.47 8.75 1.94
CA VAL A 64 4.68 9.60 1.96
C VAL A 64 5.43 9.60 0.63
N GLU A 65 5.02 8.79 -0.34
CA GLU A 65 5.64 8.78 -1.67
C GLU A 65 5.32 10.09 -2.40
N PRO A 66 6.30 10.71 -3.09
CA PRO A 66 6.09 11.96 -3.83
C PRO A 66 4.94 11.88 -4.83
N GLU A 67 4.78 10.76 -5.53
CA GLU A 67 3.72 10.55 -6.52
C GLU A 67 2.32 10.60 -5.92
N VAL A 68 2.17 10.26 -4.64
CA VAL A 68 0.90 10.35 -3.90
C VAL A 68 0.75 11.74 -3.28
N LYS A 69 1.83 12.25 -2.68
CA LYS A 69 1.86 13.58 -2.06
C LYS A 69 1.51 14.69 -3.05
N ASP A 70 2.02 14.62 -4.27
CA ASP A 70 1.77 15.60 -5.34
C ASP A 70 0.30 15.62 -5.82
N GLN A 71 -0.47 14.57 -5.52
CA GLN A 71 -1.91 14.51 -5.81
C GLN A 71 -2.79 15.06 -4.68
N CYS A 72 -2.19 15.31 -3.51
CA CYS A 72 -2.89 15.79 -2.34
C CYS A 72 -2.92 17.33 -2.29
N ASP A 73 -3.96 17.89 -1.67
CA ASP A 73 -3.92 19.30 -1.30
C ASP A 73 -2.78 19.53 -0.30
N PRO A 74 -1.85 20.48 -0.54
CA PRO A 74 -0.68 20.65 0.31
C PRO A 74 -1.02 21.00 1.76
N ALA A 75 -2.09 21.77 2.00
CA ALA A 75 -2.48 22.14 3.36
C ALA A 75 -3.07 20.95 4.12
N VAL A 76 -3.85 20.11 3.43
CA VAL A 76 -4.39 18.87 4.02
C VAL A 76 -3.26 17.87 4.32
N TYR A 77 -2.30 17.71 3.41
CA TYR A 77 -1.18 16.79 3.63
C TYR A 77 -0.32 17.24 4.82
N ASP A 78 0.03 18.52 4.90
CA ASP A 78 0.81 19.05 6.02
C ASP A 78 0.09 18.85 7.36
N GLU A 79 -1.22 19.11 7.40
CA GLU A 79 -2.06 18.90 8.59
C GLU A 79 -2.11 17.43 9.04
N GLN A 80 -2.26 16.49 8.10
CA GLN A 80 -2.50 15.08 8.41
C GLN A 80 -1.22 14.24 8.53
N CYS A 81 -0.19 14.57 7.75
CA CYS A 81 1.02 13.75 7.59
C CYS A 81 2.31 14.47 7.97
N GLY A 82 2.35 15.82 7.93
CA GLY A 82 3.59 16.59 8.03
C GLY A 82 4.40 16.32 9.31
N MET A 83 3.73 16.19 10.46
CA MET A 83 4.43 15.86 11.72
C MET A 83 5.06 14.47 11.69
N MET A 84 4.36 13.47 11.13
CA MET A 84 4.86 12.11 11.07
C MET A 84 5.95 11.96 10.01
N GLU A 85 5.83 12.62 8.86
CA GLU A 85 6.84 12.60 7.80
C GLU A 85 8.22 13.06 8.30
N MET A 86 8.30 13.98 9.25
CA MET A 86 9.56 14.42 9.88
C MET A 86 10.14 13.41 10.90
N VAL A 87 9.35 12.44 11.35
CA VAL A 87 9.72 11.46 12.38
C VAL A 87 10.01 10.10 11.79
N LEU A 88 9.30 9.74 10.73
CA LEU A 88 9.42 8.46 10.05
C LEU A 88 10.70 8.37 9.23
N ASP A 89 11.22 7.16 9.06
CA ASP A 89 12.23 6.84 8.06
C ASP A 89 11.56 6.77 6.68
N VAL A 90 11.31 7.95 6.10
CA VAL A 90 10.60 8.10 4.83
C VAL A 90 11.33 7.37 3.71
N ASP A 91 12.65 7.52 3.62
CA ASP A 91 13.44 6.89 2.56
C ASP A 91 13.35 5.36 2.63
N GLY A 92 13.48 4.78 3.84
CA GLY A 92 13.35 3.34 4.04
C GLY A 92 11.95 2.81 3.72
N ILE A 93 10.89 3.56 4.07
CA ILE A 93 9.51 3.18 3.73
C ILE A 93 9.29 3.20 2.22
N ILE A 94 9.76 4.26 1.54
CA ILE A 94 9.63 4.39 0.07
C ILE A 94 10.40 3.27 -0.63
N GLU A 95 11.64 3.00 -0.21
CA GLU A 95 12.47 1.93 -0.79
C GLU A 95 11.76 0.58 -0.71
N GLU A 96 11.27 0.20 0.47
CA GLU A 96 10.62 -1.09 0.69
C GLU A 96 9.32 -1.23 -0.11
N VAL A 97 8.42 -0.23 -0.05
CA VAL A 97 7.13 -0.29 -0.75
C VAL A 97 7.32 -0.23 -2.26
N SER A 98 8.26 0.57 -2.76
CA SER A 98 8.54 0.69 -4.20
C SER A 98 9.20 -0.58 -4.77
N ALA A 99 10.05 -1.26 -4.00
CA ALA A 99 10.63 -2.54 -4.37
C ALA A 99 9.54 -3.61 -4.55
N VAL A 100 8.68 -3.78 -3.53
CA VAL A 100 7.54 -4.71 -3.59
C VAL A 100 6.60 -4.35 -4.75
N ARG A 101 6.31 -3.05 -4.95
CA ARG A 101 5.50 -2.60 -6.08
C ARG A 101 6.12 -3.02 -7.42
N GLY A 102 7.42 -2.81 -7.59
CA GLY A 102 8.14 -3.15 -8.82
C GLY A 102 8.13 -4.65 -9.14
N ASP A 103 8.18 -5.50 -8.12
CA ASP A 103 8.22 -6.95 -8.30
C ASP A 103 6.83 -7.57 -8.53
N TYR A 104 5.78 -7.06 -7.88
CA TYR A 104 4.50 -7.77 -7.79
C TYR A 104 3.29 -6.98 -8.29
N SER A 105 3.37 -5.66 -8.45
CA SER A 105 2.22 -4.89 -8.96
C SER A 105 2.04 -5.07 -10.46
N LYS A 106 0.80 -5.28 -10.87
CA LYS A 106 0.38 -5.36 -12.28
C LYS A 106 -0.12 -4.01 -12.80
N TYR A 107 -0.39 -3.07 -11.89
CA TYR A 107 -0.98 -1.76 -12.17
C TYR A 107 -0.21 -0.65 -11.44
N THR A 108 -0.29 0.56 -11.95
CA THR A 108 0.34 1.77 -11.38
C THR A 108 -0.64 2.94 -11.40
N LEU A 109 -0.36 3.98 -10.61
CA LEU A 109 -1.01 5.29 -10.71
C LEU A 109 -0.75 5.97 -12.06
#